data_AF-A0A319BRM1-F1
#
_entry.id   AF-A0A319BRM1-F1
#
_cell.length_a   1.000
_cell.length_b   1.000
_cell.length_c   1.000
_cell.angle_alpha   90.00
_cell.angle_beta   90.00
_cell.angle_gamma   90.00
#
_symmetry.space_group_name_H-M   'P 1'
#
loop_
_entity.id
_entity.type
_entity.pdbx_description
1 polymer ?
#
loop_
_entity_poly.entity_id
_entity_poly.type
_entity_poly.pdbx_seq_one_letter_code
_entity_poly.pdbx_strand_id
1 'polypeptide(L)'
;MLHSFPRALPFLNPSKTFGRLIHTRKRVDPTMISDQISLADFFRFTRGRFLSDEPHHISQTTVKFKLDELERLAVDSAATHSKGPLECVKIEKLPDGMHNKAIRFTMNNGVQVVGKIPNPNAGKAHFTTASEVATMDFLRNVLKIPIPHVLAWSSTSKNDVGAEYILMENVPGVPLSKLWDQLEVGAKFRIVQSIATYQEMWLNISFSHYGSL
;
A
#
# COMPACT_ATOMS: atom_id res chain seq x y z
N MET A 1 -17.13 -51.25 -31.64
CA MET A 1 -17.20 -51.94 -30.32
C MET A 1 -16.80 -50.90 -29.28
N LEU A 2 -17.69 -49.99 -28.87
CA LEU A 2 -18.77 -50.08 -27.89
C LEU A 2 -18.30 -50.39 -26.45
N HIS A 3 -18.75 -49.51 -25.54
CA HIS A 3 -18.83 -49.58 -24.06
C HIS A 3 -17.59 -49.13 -23.27
N SER A 4 -17.64 -48.30 -22.22
CA SER A 4 -18.69 -47.53 -21.54
C SER A 4 -18.02 -46.57 -20.56
N PHE A 5 -18.52 -45.33 -20.41
CA PHE A 5 -18.23 -44.46 -19.26
C PHE A 5 -18.94 -44.97 -18.00
N PRO A 6 -18.37 -44.74 -16.80
CA PRO A 6 -19.18 -44.09 -15.77
C PRO A 6 -18.45 -43.11 -14.81
N ARG A 7 -19.23 -42.08 -14.45
CA ARG A 7 -19.41 -41.39 -13.14
C ARG A 7 -18.24 -40.67 -12.42
N ALA A 8 -18.36 -39.33 -12.44
CA ALA A 8 -18.62 -38.41 -11.32
C ALA A 8 -17.71 -38.36 -10.06
N LEU A 9 -17.26 -37.13 -9.82
CA LEU A 9 -16.58 -36.48 -8.67
C LEU A 9 -16.95 -36.96 -7.25
N PRO A 10 -16.06 -36.63 -6.30
CA PRO A 10 -16.47 -35.78 -5.18
C PRO A 10 -15.73 -34.44 -5.16
N PHE A 11 -16.52 -33.41 -4.93
CA PHE A 11 -16.14 -32.03 -4.64
C PHE A 11 -15.30 -31.96 -3.36
N LEU A 12 -14.12 -31.33 -3.41
CA LEU A 12 -13.50 -30.74 -2.23
C LEU A 12 -13.87 -29.25 -2.15
N ASN A 13 -14.43 -28.92 -0.99
CA ASN A 13 -14.95 -27.63 -0.59
C ASN A 13 -13.83 -26.75 -0.01
N PRO A 14 -13.55 -25.54 -0.54
CA PRO A 14 -12.86 -24.51 0.21
C PRO A 14 -13.89 -23.46 0.66
N SER A 15 -14.44 -23.63 1.86
CA SER A 15 -15.01 -22.51 2.60
C SER A 15 -13.87 -21.62 3.10
N LYS A 16 -13.48 -20.62 2.31
CA LYS A 16 -12.79 -19.44 2.82
C LYS A 16 -13.74 -18.26 2.68
N THR A 17 -14.51 -18.05 3.73
CA THR A 17 -15.39 -16.91 3.93
C THR A 17 -14.56 -15.63 3.88
N PHE A 18 -14.71 -14.87 2.80
CA PHE A 18 -14.19 -13.51 2.67
C PHE A 18 -15.06 -12.60 3.55
N GLY A 19 -14.58 -12.27 4.75
CA GLY A 19 -15.30 -11.43 5.72
C GLY A 19 -15.54 -10.02 5.18
N ARG A 20 -16.81 -9.63 5.11
CA ARG A 20 -17.31 -8.35 4.62
C ARG A 20 -17.01 -7.23 5.64
N LEU A 21 -16.23 -6.22 5.25
CA LEU A 21 -15.93 -5.02 6.05
C LEU A 21 -17.17 -4.10 6.10
N ILE A 22 -17.67 -3.75 7.28
CA ILE A 22 -18.76 -2.78 7.45
C ILE A 22 -18.13 -1.38 7.70
N HIS A 23 -18.45 -0.42 6.83
CA HIS A 23 -18.05 0.97 6.94
C HIS A 23 -19.14 1.75 7.68
N THR A 24 -18.85 2.31 8.85
CA THR A 24 -19.75 3.27 9.51
C THR A 24 -19.19 4.68 9.37
N ARG A 25 -19.99 5.58 8.78
CA ARG A 25 -19.65 6.98 8.50
C ARG A 25 -20.33 7.85 9.56
N LYS A 26 -19.56 8.59 10.35
CA LYS A 26 -20.08 9.70 11.18
C LYS A 26 -19.57 11.04 10.63
N ARG A 27 -20.44 12.06 10.68
CA ARG A 27 -20.30 13.41 10.11
C ARG A 27 -19.75 14.36 11.19
N VAL A 28 -18.89 15.31 10.80
CA VAL A 28 -18.13 16.26 11.65
C VAL A 28 -18.51 17.71 11.31
N ASP A 29 -18.41 18.63 12.30
CA ASP A 29 -18.25 20.09 12.12
C ASP A 29 -17.66 20.76 13.41
N PRO A 30 -17.09 21.99 13.39
CA PRO A 30 -15.68 22.23 13.07
C PRO A 30 -14.98 23.24 14.03
N THR A 31 -13.79 22.92 14.57
CA THR A 31 -12.77 23.95 14.90
C THR A 31 -11.40 23.32 15.26
N MET A 32 -10.42 23.49 14.35
CA MET A 32 -9.01 23.82 14.65
C MET A 32 -8.16 22.90 15.54
N ILE A 33 -8.33 21.59 15.43
CA ILE A 33 -7.26 20.59 15.38
C ILE A 33 -7.76 19.60 14.31
N SER A 34 -6.93 19.09 13.41
CA SER A 34 -7.37 17.93 12.62
C SER A 34 -7.53 16.76 13.60
N ASP A 35 -8.73 16.61 14.17
CA ASP A 35 -9.17 15.68 15.23
C ASP A 35 -8.07 14.71 15.68
N GLN A 36 -7.45 15.03 16.83
CA GLN A 36 -6.22 14.43 17.37
C GLN A 36 -6.08 12.93 17.08
N ILE A 37 -5.42 12.60 15.96
CA ILE A 37 -4.80 11.29 15.79
C ILE A 37 -3.72 11.24 16.86
N SER A 38 -3.92 10.41 17.87
CA SER A 38 -2.90 10.18 18.89
C SER A 38 -1.68 9.57 18.22
N LEU A 39 -0.47 9.79 18.76
CA LEU A 39 0.72 9.10 18.26
C LEU A 39 0.52 7.57 18.23
N ALA A 40 -0.29 7.04 19.15
CA ALA A 40 -0.66 5.62 19.19
C ALA A 40 -1.42 5.15 17.94
N ASP A 41 -2.19 6.01 17.31
CA ASP A 41 -2.99 5.69 16.13
C ASP A 41 -2.13 5.45 14.89
N PHE A 42 -0.93 6.06 14.80
CA PHE A 42 0.04 5.75 13.74
C PHE A 42 0.51 4.29 13.78
N PHE A 43 0.53 3.69 14.97
CA PHE A 43 1.03 2.33 15.19
C PHE A 43 -0.06 1.27 15.05
N ARG A 44 -1.30 1.58 15.42
CA ARG A 44 -2.40 0.61 15.55
C ARG A 44 -3.29 0.57 14.31
N PHE A 45 -4.05 -0.51 14.16
CA PHE A 45 -5.13 -0.55 13.18
C PHE A 45 -6.32 0.28 13.67
N THR A 46 -6.78 1.20 12.81
CA THR A 46 -7.80 2.22 13.13
C THR A 46 -8.99 2.19 12.15
N ARG A 47 -8.88 1.45 11.04
CA ARG A 47 -9.92 1.41 9.99
C ARG A 47 -11.17 0.60 10.37
N GLY A 48 -11.13 -0.20 11.43
CA GLY A 48 -12.26 -0.99 11.89
C GLY A 48 -11.92 -1.93 13.05
N ARG A 49 -12.80 -2.90 13.28
CA ARG A 49 -12.63 -3.96 14.28
C ARG A 49 -12.61 -5.33 13.62
N PHE A 50 -11.99 -6.29 14.29
CA PHE A 50 -11.95 -7.68 13.84
C PHE A 50 -13.13 -8.45 14.45
N LEU A 51 -13.80 -9.26 13.63
CA LEU A 51 -15.01 -10.00 14.05
C LEU A 51 -14.68 -11.18 14.98
N SER A 52 -13.47 -11.71 14.88
CA SER A 52 -12.98 -12.86 15.64
C SER A 52 -11.52 -12.61 16.02
N ASP A 53 -11.07 -13.18 17.13
CA ASP A 53 -9.69 -13.14 17.61
C ASP A 53 -9.03 -11.76 17.49
N GLU A 54 -9.76 -10.74 17.94
CA GLU A 54 -9.35 -9.34 17.82
C GLU A 54 -7.99 -9.05 18.46
N PRO A 55 -7.62 -9.59 19.64
CA PRO A 55 -6.29 -9.41 20.20
C PRO A 55 -5.18 -9.90 19.26
N HIS A 56 -5.36 -11.07 18.63
CA HIS A 56 -4.39 -11.60 17.68
C HIS A 56 -4.27 -10.67 16.47
N HIS A 57 -5.38 -10.31 15.82
CA HIS A 57 -5.32 -9.44 14.65
C HIS A 57 -4.77 -8.04 14.95
N ILE A 58 -5.08 -7.47 16.12
CA ILE A 58 -4.46 -6.22 16.57
C ILE A 58 -2.95 -6.39 16.70
N SER A 59 -2.47 -7.49 17.30
CA SER A 59 -1.02 -7.76 17.41
C SER A 59 -0.34 -7.87 16.05
N GLN A 60 -1.03 -8.47 15.08
CA GLN A 60 -0.56 -8.70 13.72
C GLN A 60 -0.64 -7.46 12.82
N THR A 61 -1.40 -6.44 13.23
CA THR A 61 -1.59 -5.19 12.48
C THR A 61 -1.06 -3.97 13.22
N THR A 62 -0.36 -4.17 14.34
CA THR A 62 0.31 -3.12 15.08
C THR A 62 1.81 -3.19 14.83
N VAL A 63 2.42 -2.06 14.48
CA VAL A 63 3.87 -1.94 14.27
C VAL A 63 4.38 -0.70 14.98
N LYS A 64 5.47 -0.83 15.74
CA LYS A 64 6.15 0.27 16.41
C LYS A 64 7.31 0.73 15.55
N PHE A 65 7.44 2.04 15.41
CA PHE A 65 8.52 2.70 14.69
C PHE A 65 8.69 4.12 15.24
N LYS A 66 9.82 4.75 14.97
CA LYS A 66 10.07 6.14 15.31
C LYS A 66 9.54 7.03 14.19
N LEU A 67 8.41 7.71 14.44
CA LEU A 67 7.78 8.58 13.45
C LEU A 67 8.69 9.75 13.05
N ASP A 68 9.37 10.35 14.02
CA ASP A 68 10.27 11.49 13.80
C ASP A 68 11.46 11.13 12.89
N GLU A 69 12.02 9.92 13.02
CA GLU A 69 13.08 9.44 12.12
C GLU A 69 12.55 9.17 10.71
N LEU A 70 11.33 8.65 10.59
CA LEU A 70 10.69 8.44 9.29
C LEU A 70 10.39 9.78 8.60
N GLU A 71 9.94 10.78 9.36
CA GLU A 71 9.73 12.15 8.90
C GLU A 71 11.05 12.77 8.44
N ARG A 72 12.11 12.68 9.24
CA ARG A 72 13.45 13.18 8.90
C ARG A 72 13.92 12.61 7.56
N LEU A 73 13.82 11.28 7.38
CA LEU A 73 14.18 10.63 6.13
C LEU A 73 13.28 11.05 4.95
N ALA A 74 12.00 11.32 5.20
CA ALA A 74 11.08 11.82 4.17
C ALA A 74 11.47 13.24 3.72
N VAL A 75 11.85 14.11 4.65
CA VAL A 75 12.36 15.47 4.36
C VAL A 75 13.65 15.39 3.56
N ASP A 76 14.63 14.59 4.00
CA ASP A 76 15.91 14.39 3.30
C ASP A 76 15.68 13.87 1.86
N SER A 77 14.79 12.89 1.72
CA SER A 77 14.43 12.31 0.43
C SER A 77 13.80 13.34 -0.52
N ALA A 78 12.91 14.21 -0.02
CA ALA A 78 12.28 15.26 -0.80
C ALA A 78 13.26 16.40 -1.18
N ALA A 79 14.25 16.67 -0.32
CA ALA A 79 15.21 17.74 -0.52
C ALA A 79 16.18 17.48 -1.68
N THR A 80 16.40 16.20 -2.05
CA THR A 80 17.31 15.78 -3.13
C THR A 80 17.05 16.50 -4.47
N HIS A 81 15.81 16.92 -4.74
CA HIS A 81 15.42 17.60 -5.98
C HIS A 81 15.00 19.07 -5.78
N SER A 82 15.16 19.61 -4.57
CA SER A 82 14.70 20.96 -4.22
C SER A 82 15.87 21.94 -4.09
N LYS A 83 15.66 23.17 -4.57
CA LYS A 83 16.62 24.28 -4.39
C LYS A 83 16.31 25.04 -3.10
N GLY A 84 16.55 24.43 -1.95
CA GLY A 84 16.36 25.06 -0.64
C GLY A 84 16.00 24.09 0.49
N PRO A 85 16.02 24.54 1.75
CA PRO A 85 15.61 23.73 2.88
C PRO A 85 14.12 23.40 2.78
N LEU A 86 13.78 22.14 3.06
CA LEU A 86 12.39 21.69 3.18
C LEU A 86 12.07 21.42 4.64
N GLU A 87 10.83 21.70 4.99
CA GLU A 87 10.25 21.38 6.30
C GLU A 87 8.96 20.61 6.09
N CYS A 88 8.72 19.57 6.90
CA CYS A 88 7.44 18.89 6.91
C CYS A 88 6.42 19.75 7.66
N VAL A 89 5.37 20.17 6.97
CA VAL A 89 4.31 21.01 7.54
C VAL A 89 3.07 20.21 7.92
N LYS A 90 2.99 18.95 7.49
CA LYS A 90 1.85 18.08 7.78
C LYS A 90 2.21 16.60 7.71
N ILE A 91 1.82 15.86 8.73
CA ILE A 91 1.92 14.40 8.81
C ILE A 91 0.52 13.83 8.91
N GLU A 92 0.18 12.90 8.03
CA GLU A 92 -1.15 12.28 7.98
C GLU A 92 -1.03 10.78 7.88
N LYS A 93 -1.69 10.04 8.78
CA LYS A 93 -1.88 8.61 8.57
C LYS A 93 -2.94 8.38 7.47
N LEU A 94 -2.57 7.68 6.41
CA LEU A 94 -3.51 7.24 5.38
C LEU A 94 -4.33 6.05 5.88
N PRO A 95 -5.52 5.76 5.29
CA PRO A 95 -6.35 4.65 5.72
C PRO A 95 -5.58 3.33 5.80
N ASP A 96 -5.73 2.60 6.92
CA ASP A 96 -4.97 1.37 7.14
C ASP A 96 -5.19 0.34 6.01
N GLY A 97 -4.08 -0.21 5.54
CA GLY A 97 -4.05 -1.45 4.79
C GLY A 97 -4.15 -2.66 5.72
N MET A 98 -4.41 -3.83 5.14
CA MET A 98 -4.40 -5.09 5.89
C MET A 98 -2.98 -5.52 6.28
N HIS A 99 -1.97 -5.13 5.49
CA HIS A 99 -0.59 -5.60 5.62
C HIS A 99 0.42 -4.48 5.85
N ASN A 100 0.01 -3.21 5.88
CA ASN A 100 0.92 -2.10 6.09
C ASN A 100 0.22 -0.87 6.68
N LYS A 101 1.02 -0.01 7.29
CA LYS A 101 0.72 1.41 7.54
C LYS A 101 1.18 2.23 6.35
N ALA A 102 0.50 3.35 6.12
CA ALA A 102 0.91 4.34 5.16
C ALA A 102 0.76 5.73 5.80
N ILE A 103 1.81 6.53 5.74
CA ILE A 103 1.90 7.86 6.32
C ILE A 103 2.27 8.82 5.20
N ARG A 104 1.59 9.95 5.09
CA ARG A 104 1.89 11.02 4.14
C ARG A 104 2.54 12.19 4.86
N PHE A 105 3.70 12.58 4.38
CA PHE A 105 4.45 13.76 4.79
C PHE A 105 4.27 14.84 3.72
N THR A 106 3.79 16.01 4.08
CA THR A 106 3.64 17.16 3.17
C THR A 106 4.67 18.21 3.54
N MET A 107 5.50 18.59 2.56
CA MET A 107 6.52 19.63 2.72
C MET A 107 5.93 21.03 2.53
N ASN A 108 6.61 22.05 3.02
CA ASN A 108 6.23 23.46 2.89
C ASN A 108 6.04 23.93 1.43
N ASN A 109 6.72 23.31 0.46
CA ASN A 109 6.58 23.57 -0.97
C ASN A 109 5.45 22.76 -1.65
N GLY A 110 4.69 21.97 -0.90
CA GLY A 110 3.60 21.13 -1.40
C GLY A 110 4.01 19.74 -1.90
N VAL A 111 5.32 19.43 -1.97
CA VAL A 111 5.80 18.07 -2.29
C VAL A 111 5.31 17.10 -1.21
N GLN A 112 4.88 15.91 -1.64
CA GLN A 112 4.36 14.88 -0.74
C GLN A 112 5.13 13.57 -0.89
N VAL A 113 5.53 13.02 0.25
CA VAL A 113 6.19 11.71 0.38
C VAL A 113 5.28 10.77 1.15
N VAL A 114 5.16 9.53 0.69
CA VAL A 114 4.45 8.46 1.39
C VAL A 114 5.45 7.49 2.00
N GLY A 115 5.40 7.33 3.32
CA GLY A 115 6.08 6.27 4.05
C GLY A 115 5.16 5.07 4.26
N LYS A 116 5.55 3.93 3.71
CA LYS A 116 4.90 2.64 3.93
C LYS A 116 5.71 1.82 4.93
N ILE A 117 5.04 1.29 5.95
CA ILE A 117 5.63 0.40 6.97
C ILE A 117 4.86 -0.92 6.94
N PRO A 118 5.49 -2.08 6.65
CA PRO A 118 4.79 -3.36 6.70
C PRO A 118 4.35 -3.70 8.13
N ASN A 119 3.18 -4.31 8.25
CA ASN A 119 2.69 -4.90 9.49
C ASN A 119 3.35 -6.29 9.70
N PRO A 120 3.35 -6.84 10.92
CA PRO A 120 3.85 -8.20 11.18
C PRO A 120 3.24 -9.30 10.29
N ASN A 121 1.99 -9.14 9.86
CA ASN A 121 1.31 -10.07 8.96
C ASN A 121 1.60 -9.86 7.46
N ALA A 122 2.54 -8.99 7.08
CA ALA A 122 2.88 -8.74 5.68
C ALA A 122 3.55 -9.96 5.02
N GLY A 123 4.13 -10.85 5.82
CA GLY A 123 4.88 -12.01 5.37
C GLY A 123 6.23 -12.07 6.07
N LYS A 124 7.20 -12.76 5.46
CA LYS A 124 8.55 -12.83 6.01
C LYS A 124 9.22 -11.46 5.92
N ALA A 125 9.72 -10.96 7.05
CA ALA A 125 10.52 -9.74 7.12
C ALA A 125 11.66 -9.80 6.10
N HIS A 126 12.14 -8.63 5.67
CA HIS A 126 13.06 -8.44 4.57
C HIS A 126 12.49 -8.74 3.18
N PHE A 127 11.97 -9.95 2.96
CA PHE A 127 11.53 -10.37 1.63
C PHE A 127 10.35 -9.54 1.11
N THR A 128 9.37 -9.23 1.95
CA THR A 128 8.21 -8.43 1.53
C THR A 128 8.61 -7.05 1.01
N THR A 129 9.39 -6.30 1.80
CA THR A 129 9.88 -4.98 1.43
C THR A 129 10.83 -5.03 0.24
N ALA A 130 11.80 -5.95 0.26
CA ALA A 130 12.78 -6.08 -0.83
C ALA A 130 12.13 -6.50 -2.15
N SER A 131 11.19 -7.46 -2.13
CA SER A 131 10.44 -7.88 -3.33
C SER A 131 9.56 -6.76 -3.88
N GLU A 132 8.92 -5.97 -3.01
CA GLU A 132 8.12 -4.83 -3.45
C GLU A 132 8.97 -3.77 -4.14
N VAL A 133 10.09 -3.37 -3.53
CA VAL A 133 11.00 -2.39 -4.11
C VAL A 133 11.60 -2.89 -5.43
N ALA A 134 12.03 -4.15 -5.47
CA ALA A 134 12.57 -4.75 -6.69
C ALA A 134 11.49 -4.78 -7.80
N THR A 135 10.26 -5.17 -7.48
CA THR A 135 9.14 -5.14 -8.44
C THR A 135 8.88 -3.72 -8.95
N MET A 136 8.86 -2.72 -8.07
CA MET A 136 8.69 -1.33 -8.48
C MET A 136 9.82 -0.87 -9.41
N ASP A 137 11.08 -1.18 -9.07
CA ASP A 137 12.22 -0.85 -9.90
C ASP A 137 12.10 -1.47 -11.31
N PHE A 138 11.74 -2.75 -11.38
CA PHE A 138 11.52 -3.46 -12.64
C PHE A 138 10.37 -2.84 -13.47
N LEU A 139 9.20 -2.64 -12.87
CA LEU A 139 8.04 -2.06 -13.56
C LEU A 139 8.38 -0.67 -14.14
N ARG A 140 9.14 0.14 -13.42
CA ARG A 140 9.54 1.47 -13.87
C ARG A 140 10.66 1.42 -14.90
N ASN A 141 11.77 0.77 -14.57
CA ASN A 141 13.01 0.89 -15.32
C ASN A 141 13.05 -0.04 -16.52
N VAL A 142 12.42 -1.22 -16.42
CA VAL A 142 12.36 -2.20 -17.51
C VAL A 142 11.09 -1.99 -18.33
N LEU A 143 9.91 -1.98 -17.68
CA LEU A 143 8.63 -1.89 -18.41
C LEU A 143 8.14 -0.46 -18.69
N LYS A 144 8.84 0.55 -18.18
CA LYS A 144 8.50 1.98 -18.38
C LYS A 144 7.08 2.34 -17.92
N ILE A 145 6.56 1.63 -16.92
CA ILE A 145 5.23 1.88 -16.36
C ILE A 145 5.31 3.07 -15.38
N PRO A 146 4.40 4.05 -15.48
CA PRO A 146 4.40 5.23 -14.62
C PRO A 146 3.83 4.91 -13.24
N ILE A 147 4.63 4.25 -12.40
CA ILE A 147 4.34 4.03 -10.98
C ILE A 147 4.86 5.21 -10.13
N PRO A 148 4.80 5.21 -8.78
CA PRO A 148 5.52 6.19 -7.93
C PRO A 148 7.02 5.89 -7.84
N HIS A 149 7.89 6.89 -7.70
CA HIS A 149 9.33 6.63 -7.48
C HIS A 149 9.60 6.22 -6.03
N VAL A 150 10.42 5.19 -5.83
CA VAL A 150 10.99 4.88 -4.52
C VAL A 150 12.12 5.87 -4.25
N LEU A 151 12.04 6.58 -3.13
CA LEU A 151 12.99 7.62 -2.73
C LEU A 151 14.05 7.06 -1.76
N ALA A 152 13.61 6.25 -0.80
CA ALA A 152 14.47 5.56 0.15
C ALA A 152 13.74 4.35 0.73
N TRP A 153 14.45 3.33 1.19
CA TRP A 153 13.82 2.15 1.79
C TRP A 153 14.82 1.40 2.68
N SER A 154 14.29 0.58 3.60
CA SER A 154 15.06 -0.39 4.36
C SER A 154 14.23 -1.65 4.57
N SER A 155 14.80 -2.80 4.26
CA SER A 155 14.19 -4.12 4.47
C SER A 155 14.61 -4.77 5.80
N THR A 156 15.22 -4.01 6.71
CA THR A 156 15.55 -4.50 8.04
C THR A 156 15.13 -3.49 9.09
N SER A 157 14.76 -3.92 10.28
CA SER A 157 14.48 -3.02 11.41
C SER A 157 15.75 -2.45 12.07
N LYS A 158 16.95 -2.86 11.62
CA LYS A 158 18.25 -2.37 12.12
C LYS A 158 18.59 -1.02 11.46
N ASN A 159 17.72 -0.05 11.64
CA ASN A 159 17.87 1.32 11.15
C ASN A 159 17.23 2.29 12.16
N ASP A 160 17.41 3.60 11.97
CA ASP A 160 16.97 4.60 12.95
C ASP A 160 15.46 4.63 13.18
N VAL A 161 14.66 4.32 12.15
CA VAL A 161 13.19 4.20 12.22
C VAL A 161 12.78 3.01 13.10
N GLY A 162 13.62 1.97 13.22
CA GLY A 162 13.35 0.77 14.00
C GLY A 162 12.35 -0.20 13.35
N ALA A 163 12.01 0.01 12.07
CA ALA A 163 11.12 -0.84 11.29
C ALA A 163 11.56 -0.87 9.81
N GLU A 164 11.08 -1.87 9.07
CA GLU A 164 11.17 -1.83 7.61
C GLU A 164 10.33 -0.66 7.07
N TYR A 165 10.77 -0.05 5.98
CA TYR A 165 10.03 1.04 5.36
C TYR A 165 10.31 1.18 3.87
N ILE A 166 9.36 1.81 3.17
CA ILE A 166 9.53 2.35 1.81
C ILE A 166 9.03 3.80 1.84
N LEU A 167 9.91 4.75 1.55
CA LEU A 167 9.57 6.14 1.24
C LEU A 167 9.44 6.26 -0.27
N MET A 168 8.31 6.76 -0.74
CA MET A 168 8.02 6.91 -2.17
C MET A 168 7.26 8.20 -2.44
N GLU A 169 7.23 8.62 -3.71
CA GLU A 169 6.40 9.75 -4.14
C GLU A 169 4.92 9.52 -3.85
N ASN A 170 4.20 10.59 -3.49
CA ASN A 170 2.74 10.57 -3.54
C ASN A 170 2.26 10.84 -4.98
N VAL A 171 1.51 9.90 -5.56
CA VAL A 171 0.89 10.11 -6.88
C VAL A 171 -0.44 10.85 -6.72
N PRO A 172 -0.61 12.03 -7.37
CA PRO A 172 -1.87 12.74 -7.34
C PRO A 172 -2.94 11.96 -8.10
N GLY A 173 -4.11 11.83 -7.50
CA GLY A 173 -5.23 11.15 -8.14
C GLY A 173 -6.34 10.79 -7.15
N VAL A 174 -7.38 10.16 -7.69
CA VAL A 174 -8.48 9.62 -6.90
C VAL A 174 -8.67 8.13 -7.22
N PRO A 175 -9.00 7.30 -6.22
CA PRO A 175 -9.30 5.90 -6.48
C PRO A 175 -10.41 5.75 -7.52
N LEU A 176 -10.17 4.91 -8.53
CA LEU A 176 -11.13 4.68 -9.63
C LEU A 176 -12.53 4.29 -9.11
N SER A 177 -12.60 3.53 -8.02
CA SER A 177 -13.86 3.13 -7.39
C SER A 177 -14.74 4.29 -6.94
N LYS A 178 -14.18 5.48 -6.69
CA LYS A 178 -14.97 6.68 -6.35
C LYS A 178 -15.63 7.31 -7.57
N LEU A 179 -15.06 7.12 -8.75
CA LEU A 179 -15.51 7.74 -9.99
C LEU A 179 -16.26 6.76 -10.90
N TRP A 180 -16.03 5.46 -10.76
CA TRP A 180 -16.45 4.45 -11.75
C TRP A 180 -17.91 4.61 -12.19
N ASP A 181 -18.85 4.72 -11.24
CA ASP A 181 -20.27 4.80 -11.59
C ASP A 181 -20.67 6.12 -12.26
N GLN A 182 -19.86 7.18 -12.10
CA GLN A 182 -20.06 8.50 -12.69
C GLN A 182 -19.41 8.64 -14.08
N LEU A 183 -18.53 7.71 -14.46
CA LEU A 183 -17.85 7.75 -15.74
C LEU A 183 -18.77 7.29 -16.88
N GLU A 184 -18.71 8.03 -17.98
CA GLU A 184 -19.32 7.63 -19.25
C GLU A 184 -18.71 6.33 -19.78
N VAL A 185 -19.49 5.58 -20.56
CA VAL A 185 -19.09 4.28 -21.12
C VAL A 185 -17.78 4.38 -21.91
N GLY A 186 -17.60 5.45 -22.69
CA GLY A 186 -16.36 5.67 -23.45
C GLY A 186 -15.12 5.86 -22.56
N ALA A 187 -15.27 6.54 -21.42
CA ALA A 187 -14.19 6.70 -20.45
C ALA A 187 -13.85 5.38 -19.75
N LYS A 188 -14.87 4.61 -19.35
CA LYS A 188 -14.70 3.26 -18.79
C LYS A 188 -13.94 2.35 -19.75
N PHE A 189 -14.32 2.36 -21.02
CA PHE A 189 -13.66 1.56 -22.06
C PHE A 189 -12.17 1.91 -22.19
N ARG A 190 -11.83 3.20 -22.27
CA ARG A 190 -10.42 3.64 -22.33
C ARG A 190 -9.61 3.17 -21.12
N ILE A 191 -10.18 3.25 -19.92
CA ILE A 191 -9.51 2.79 -18.69
C ILE A 191 -9.27 1.28 -18.71
N VAL A 192 -10.29 0.49 -19.07
CA VAL A 192 -10.16 -0.97 -19.19
C VAL A 192 -9.13 -1.34 -20.25
N GLN A 193 -9.12 -0.63 -21.38
CA GLN A 193 -8.12 -0.82 -22.43
C GLN A 193 -6.70 -0.53 -21.91
N SER A 194 -6.48 0.57 -21.17
CA SER A 194 -5.18 0.84 -20.57
C SER A 194 -4.73 -0.24 -19.57
N ILE A 195 -5.65 -0.74 -18.74
CA ILE A 195 -5.35 -1.85 -17.82
C ILE A 195 -4.96 -3.12 -18.59
N ALA A 196 -5.71 -3.45 -19.64
CA ALA A 196 -5.43 -4.61 -20.49
C ALA A 196 -4.05 -4.50 -21.15
N THR A 197 -3.66 -3.31 -21.62
CA THR A 197 -2.31 -3.06 -22.16
C THR A 197 -1.21 -3.32 -21.12
N TYR A 198 -1.39 -2.87 -19.87
CA TYR A 198 -0.43 -3.18 -18.80
C TYR A 198 -0.37 -4.68 -18.50
N GLN A 199 -1.52 -5.36 -18.46
CA GLN A 199 -1.57 -6.81 -18.22
C GLN A 199 -0.89 -7.60 -19.34
N GLU A 200 -1.12 -7.24 -20.61
CA GLU A 200 -0.45 -7.84 -21.75
C GLU A 200 1.07 -7.70 -21.65
N MET A 201 1.57 -6.50 -21.31
CA MET A 201 3.00 -6.28 -21.08
C MET A 201 3.55 -7.18 -19.97
N TRP A 202 2.83 -7.32 -18.85
CA TRP A 202 3.28 -8.18 -17.74
C TRP A 202 3.32 -9.66 -18.10
N LEU A 203 2.34 -10.13 -18.86
CA LEU A 203 2.22 -11.54 -19.25
C LEU A 203 3.25 -11.96 -20.31
N ASN A 204 3.76 -11.01 -21.10
CA ASN A 204 4.78 -11.28 -22.11
C ASN A 204 6.22 -11.35 -21.56
N ILE A 205 6.39 -11.22 -20.24
CA ILE A 205 7.70 -11.28 -19.58
C ILE A 205 7.98 -12.70 -19.15
N SER A 206 9.17 -13.20 -19.50
CA SER A 206 9.72 -14.44 -18.95
C SER A 206 10.76 -14.13 -17.89
N PHE A 207 10.59 -14.74 -16.71
CA PHE A 207 11.60 -14.73 -15.66
C PHE A 207 12.38 -16.04 -15.72
N SER A 208 13.70 -15.96 -15.59
CA SER A 208 14.57 -17.13 -15.51
C SER A 208 14.62 -17.74 -14.11
N HIS A 209 14.15 -16.99 -13.10
CA HIS A 209 14.15 -17.36 -11.68
C HIS A 209 12.84 -16.94 -11.02
N TYR A 210 12.63 -17.40 -9.78
CA TYR A 210 11.50 -16.97 -8.95
C TYR A 210 12.04 -16.15 -7.77
N GLY A 211 11.41 -15.01 -7.48
CA GLY A 211 11.77 -14.19 -6.33
C GLY A 211 11.67 -12.70 -6.61
N SER A 212 12.54 -11.92 -5.96
CA SER A 212 12.59 -10.45 -6.08
C SER A 212 13.23 -10.01 -7.40
N LEU A 213 12.58 -10.44 -8.49
CA LEU A 213 12.89 -10.37 -9.93
C LEU A 213 13.47 -11.64 -10.53
#